data_AF-A0A935WFH7-F1
#
_entry.id   AF-A0A935WFH7-F1
#
_cell.length_a   1.000
_cell.length_b   1.000
_cell.length_c   1.000
_cell.angle_alpha   90.00
_cell.angle_beta   90.00
_cell.angle_gamma   90.00
#
_symmetry.space_group_name_H-M   'P 1'
#
loop_
_entity.id
_entity.type
_entity.pdbx_description
1 polymer ?
#
loop_
_entity_poly.entity_id
_entity_poly.type
_entity_poly.pdbx_seq_one_letter_code
_entity_poly.pdbx_strand_id
1 'polypeptide(L)'
;MTDTPPAPAAPERKPVDDTLAWAVALVPGATLLLSLVTPADLTLPILLANVGLATVDMLRLKEAGYGTLGGWTVLVPVYLAKRAQLVGRGRGMVAVWMVLFASGIVMPGFVARGARTEVACELVTEILQREDKAAPSCKGVTVTTDPGTGFVKGRALLSDGSEREITIEERGDSVEVQVLPR
;
A
#
# COMPACT_ATOMS: atom_id res chain seq x y z
N MET A 1 -53.14 -2.87 38.93
CA MET A 1 -52.47 -3.67 37.89
C MET A 1 -52.26 -2.76 36.70
N THR A 2 -51.06 -2.24 36.51
CA THR A 2 -50.71 -1.39 35.36
C THR A 2 -50.34 -2.32 34.21
N ASP A 3 -51.30 -2.53 33.32
CA ASP A 3 -51.12 -3.28 32.08
C ASP A 3 -50.21 -2.46 31.16
N THR A 4 -48.95 -2.86 31.05
CA THR A 4 -47.99 -2.19 30.16
C THR A 4 -48.16 -2.80 28.78
N PRO A 5 -48.45 -2.01 27.74
CA PRO A 5 -48.58 -2.53 26.38
C PRO A 5 -47.31 -3.29 25.98
N PRO A 6 -47.42 -4.45 25.31
CA PRO A 6 -46.27 -5.19 24.84
C PRO A 6 -45.42 -4.28 23.93
N ALA A 7 -44.11 -4.25 24.17
CA ALA A 7 -43.18 -3.46 23.37
C ALA A 7 -43.34 -3.82 21.88
N PRO A 8 -43.36 -2.83 20.98
CA PRO A 8 -43.52 -3.09 19.55
C PRO A 8 -42.43 -4.05 19.06
N ALA A 9 -42.84 -5.06 18.28
CA ALA A 9 -41.93 -6.04 17.71
C ALA A 9 -40.82 -5.32 16.92
N ALA A 10 -39.57 -5.72 17.14
CA ALA A 10 -38.43 -5.18 16.40
C ALA A 10 -38.67 -5.39 14.89
N PRO A 11 -38.35 -4.40 14.03
CA PRO A 11 -38.55 -4.53 12.60
C PRO A 11 -37.80 -5.76 12.07
N GLU A 12 -38.49 -6.53 11.22
CA GLU A 12 -37.96 -7.75 10.64
C GLU A 12 -36.74 -7.42 9.76
N ARG A 13 -35.59 -8.03 10.09
CA ARG A 13 -34.34 -7.81 9.36
C ARG A 13 -34.25 -8.77 8.19
N LYS A 14 -33.99 -8.23 7.00
CA LYS A 14 -33.75 -9.05 5.80
C LYS A 14 -32.30 -9.54 5.79
N PRO A 15 -32.01 -10.72 5.24
CA PRO A 15 -30.63 -11.14 5.00
C PRO A 15 -29.96 -10.17 4.01
N VAL A 16 -28.70 -9.80 4.30
CA VAL A 16 -27.91 -8.88 3.46
C VAL A 16 -26.65 -9.58 2.96
N ASP A 17 -26.38 -9.42 1.67
CA ASP A 17 -25.16 -9.88 1.02
C ASP A 17 -23.96 -8.98 1.34
N ASP A 18 -22.77 -9.56 1.38
CA ASP A 18 -21.51 -8.89 1.68
C ASP A 18 -20.77 -8.37 0.45
N THR A 19 -21.28 -8.58 -0.77
CA THR A 19 -20.59 -8.20 -2.01
C THR A 19 -20.11 -6.74 -2.01
N LEU A 20 -20.93 -5.78 -1.58
CA LEU A 20 -20.50 -4.37 -1.55
C LEU A 20 -19.47 -4.09 -0.45
N ALA A 21 -19.60 -4.72 0.71
CA ALA A 21 -18.61 -4.57 1.78
C ALA A 21 -17.26 -5.18 1.40
N TRP A 22 -17.26 -6.28 0.64
CA TRP A 22 -16.06 -6.83 0.03
C TRP A 22 -15.49 -5.88 -1.03
N ALA A 23 -16.32 -5.27 -1.87
CA ALA A 23 -15.85 -4.26 -2.83
C ALA A 23 -15.15 -3.10 -2.11
N VAL A 24 -15.74 -2.56 -1.04
CA VAL A 24 -15.14 -1.54 -0.16
C VAL A 24 -13.80 -2.00 0.42
N ALA A 25 -13.76 -3.23 0.95
CA ALA A 25 -12.56 -3.81 1.56
C ALA A 25 -11.40 -3.98 0.57
N LEU A 26 -11.71 -4.23 -0.71
CA LEU A 26 -10.73 -4.50 -1.77
C LEU A 26 -10.25 -3.24 -2.50
N VAL A 27 -10.87 -2.07 -2.27
CA VAL A 27 -10.47 -0.82 -2.95
C VAL A 27 -8.97 -0.53 -2.83
N PRO A 28 -8.32 -0.60 -1.64
CA PRO A 28 -6.89 -0.32 -1.56
C PRO A 28 -6.03 -1.29 -2.40
N GLY A 29 -6.46 -2.54 -2.56
CA GLY A 29 -5.81 -3.50 -3.44
C GLY A 29 -5.98 -3.16 -4.91
N ALA A 30 -7.17 -2.72 -5.33
CA ALA A 30 -7.40 -2.22 -6.68
C ALA A 30 -6.55 -0.98 -6.98
N THR A 31 -6.37 -0.08 -6.00
CA THR A 31 -5.46 1.08 -6.11
C THR A 31 -4.02 0.64 -6.32
N LEU A 32 -3.55 -0.35 -5.56
CA LEU A 32 -2.21 -0.90 -5.71
C LEU A 32 -1.99 -1.44 -7.12
N LEU A 33 -2.92 -2.26 -7.63
CA LEU A 33 -2.84 -2.80 -8.99
C LEU A 33 -2.88 -1.70 -10.05
N LEU A 34 -3.70 -0.66 -9.87
CA LEU A 34 -3.83 0.43 -10.81
C LEU A 34 -2.54 1.26 -10.89
N SER A 35 -1.87 1.49 -9.75
CA SER A 35 -0.58 2.20 -9.70
C SER A 35 0.53 1.51 -10.50
N LEU A 36 0.40 0.22 -10.81
CA LEU A 36 1.35 -0.51 -11.65
C LEU A 36 1.18 -0.24 -13.14
N VAL A 37 0.01 0.24 -13.57
CA VAL A 37 -0.34 0.40 -15.00
C VAL A 37 -0.60 1.84 -15.41
N THR A 38 -0.78 2.76 -14.45
CA THR A 38 -0.94 4.19 -14.73
C THR A 38 -0.10 5.05 -13.79
N PRO A 39 0.61 6.07 -14.31
CA PRO A 39 1.32 7.05 -13.49
C PRO A 39 0.39 8.16 -12.95
N ALA A 40 -0.90 8.13 -13.29
CA ALA A 40 -1.84 9.16 -12.88
C ALA A 40 -2.11 9.11 -11.36
N ASP A 41 -2.10 10.28 -10.71
CA ASP A 41 -2.56 10.40 -9.33
C ASP A 41 -4.10 10.28 -9.28
N LEU A 42 -4.57 9.12 -8.85
CA LEU A 42 -5.99 8.80 -8.71
C LEU A 42 -6.42 8.74 -7.24
N THR A 43 -5.64 9.33 -6.32
CA THR A 43 -5.90 9.26 -4.87
C THR A 43 -7.29 9.79 -4.53
N LEU A 44 -7.62 11.01 -4.97
CA LEU A 44 -8.92 11.64 -4.71
C LEU A 44 -10.10 10.86 -5.34
N PRO A 45 -10.10 10.54 -6.65
CA PRO A 45 -11.23 9.80 -7.24
C PRO A 45 -11.43 8.41 -6.61
N ILE A 46 -10.36 7.71 -6.25
CA ILE A 46 -10.44 6.41 -5.56
C ILE A 46 -11.03 6.56 -4.16
N LEU A 47 -10.61 7.59 -3.41
CA LEU A 47 -11.17 7.86 -2.09
C LEU A 47 -12.68 8.15 -2.17
N LEU A 48 -13.10 8.98 -3.13
CA LEU A 48 -14.50 9.26 -3.38
C LEU A 48 -15.28 8.00 -3.78
N ALA A 49 -14.71 7.14 -4.64
CA ALA A 49 -15.33 5.87 -5.01
C ALA A 49 -15.48 4.93 -3.81
N ASN A 50 -14.48 4.86 -2.93
CA ASN A 50 -14.53 4.02 -1.72
C ASN A 50 -15.63 4.47 -0.75
N VAL A 51 -15.70 5.78 -0.49
CA VAL A 51 -16.76 6.38 0.35
C VAL A 51 -18.12 6.21 -0.31
N GLY A 52 -18.21 6.34 -1.65
CA GLY A 52 -19.41 6.09 -2.42
C GLY A 52 -19.92 4.65 -2.25
N LEU A 53 -19.06 3.65 -2.43
CA LEU A 53 -19.39 2.24 -2.21
C LEU A 53 -19.85 1.95 -0.77
N ALA A 54 -19.14 2.49 0.23
CA ALA A 54 -19.52 2.37 1.64
C ALA A 54 -20.88 3.02 1.93
N THR A 55 -21.17 4.13 1.27
CA THR A 55 -22.46 4.82 1.39
C THR A 55 -23.58 4.01 0.76
N VAL A 56 -23.37 3.42 -0.42
CA VAL A 56 -24.35 2.54 -1.07
C VAL A 56 -24.64 1.30 -0.23
N ASP A 57 -23.62 0.65 0.34
CA ASP A 57 -23.83 -0.49 1.25
C ASP A 57 -24.57 -0.07 2.52
N MET A 58 -24.23 1.08 3.13
CA MET A 58 -24.97 1.61 4.28
C MET A 58 -26.46 1.84 3.97
N LEU A 59 -26.78 2.37 2.80
CA LEU A 59 -28.17 2.58 2.38
C LEU A 59 -28.91 1.24 2.22
N ARG A 60 -28.26 0.21 1.67
CA ARG A 60 -28.83 -1.13 1.58
C ARG A 60 -29.05 -1.79 2.95
N LEU A 61 -28.12 -1.59 3.88
CA LEU A 61 -28.30 -2.03 5.27
C LEU A 61 -29.53 -1.38 5.89
N LYS A 62 -29.71 -0.06 5.67
CA LYS A 62 -30.89 0.69 6.12
C LYS A 62 -32.19 0.12 5.54
N GLU A 63 -32.22 -0.14 4.23
CA GLU A 63 -33.38 -0.73 3.55
C GLU A 63 -33.70 -2.15 4.03
N ALA A 64 -32.69 -2.90 4.47
CA ALA A 64 -32.84 -4.24 5.02
C ALA A 64 -33.25 -4.27 6.51
N GLY A 65 -33.49 -3.12 7.12
CA GLY A 65 -33.92 -3.00 8.52
C GLY A 65 -32.76 -2.97 9.53
N TYR A 66 -31.51 -2.86 9.06
CA TYR A 66 -30.38 -2.52 9.93
C TYR A 66 -30.36 -1.01 10.14
N GLY A 67 -29.92 -0.54 11.30
CA GLY A 67 -29.81 0.91 11.57
C GLY A 67 -28.85 1.61 10.59
N THR A 68 -28.84 2.94 10.63
CA THR A 68 -27.84 3.72 9.88
C THR A 68 -26.51 3.79 10.61
N LEU A 69 -25.41 3.80 9.85
CA LEU A 69 -24.06 4.03 10.36
C LEU A 69 -23.63 5.51 10.22
N GLY A 70 -24.54 6.42 9.85
CA GLY A 70 -24.25 7.86 9.80
C GLY A 70 -23.03 8.21 8.93
N GLY A 71 -22.22 9.19 9.38
CA GLY A 71 -21.03 9.68 8.64
C GLY A 71 -19.81 8.76 8.69
N TRP A 72 -19.91 7.55 9.25
CA TRP A 72 -18.75 6.66 9.40
C TRP A 72 -18.22 6.13 8.06
N THR A 73 -18.99 6.24 6.96
CA THR A 73 -18.60 5.80 5.61
C THR A 73 -17.33 6.49 5.09
N VAL A 74 -16.99 7.68 5.61
CA VAL A 74 -15.73 8.38 5.29
C VAL A 74 -14.52 7.67 5.91
N LEU A 75 -14.69 7.09 7.10
CA LEU A 75 -13.63 6.37 7.81
C LEU A 75 -13.82 4.86 7.60
N VAL A 76 -13.42 4.39 6.43
CA VAL A 76 -13.71 3.03 5.92
C VAL A 76 -13.41 1.89 6.92
N PRO A 77 -12.27 1.87 7.65
CA PRO A 77 -12.02 0.82 8.65
C PRO A 77 -13.05 0.79 9.77
N VAL A 78 -13.44 1.97 10.24
CA VAL A 78 -14.43 2.12 11.31
C VAL A 78 -15.82 1.76 10.80
N TYR A 79 -16.14 2.14 9.58
CA TYR A 79 -17.37 1.73 8.92
C TYR A 79 -17.47 0.20 8.79
N LEU A 80 -16.45 -0.48 8.25
CA LEU A 80 -16.44 -1.94 8.10
C LEU A 80 -16.55 -2.65 9.47
N ALA A 81 -15.89 -2.12 10.51
CA ALA A 81 -15.98 -2.65 11.85
C ALA A 81 -17.39 -2.50 12.45
N LYS A 82 -18.03 -1.34 12.29
CA LYS A 82 -19.40 -1.10 12.75
C LYS A 82 -20.43 -1.90 11.97
N ARG A 83 -20.23 -2.05 10.66
CA ARG A 83 -21.05 -2.93 9.81
C ARG A 83 -20.99 -4.37 10.29
N ALA A 84 -19.78 -4.89 10.55
CA ALA A 84 -19.60 -6.24 11.07
C ALA A 84 -20.38 -6.45 12.39
N GLN A 85 -20.38 -5.46 13.29
CA GLN A 85 -21.17 -5.49 14.52
C GLN A 85 -22.69 -5.46 14.27
N LEU A 86 -23.15 -4.61 13.34
CA LEU A 86 -24.59 -4.50 13.01
C LEU A 86 -25.16 -5.79 12.40
N VAL A 87 -24.40 -6.42 11.49
CA VAL A 87 -24.83 -7.61 10.75
C VAL A 87 -24.48 -8.90 11.52
N GLY A 88 -23.70 -8.82 12.59
CA GLY A 88 -23.27 -9.99 13.38
C GLY A 88 -22.24 -10.86 12.66
N ARG A 89 -21.41 -10.26 11.80
CA ARG A 89 -20.34 -10.95 11.04
C ARG A 89 -18.95 -10.70 11.62
N GLY A 90 -18.00 -11.52 11.20
CA GLY A 90 -16.59 -11.38 11.57
C GLY A 90 -15.95 -10.10 11.01
N ARG A 91 -14.87 -9.64 11.63
CA ARG A 91 -14.13 -8.42 11.23
C ARG A 91 -13.09 -8.66 10.13
N GLY A 92 -13.19 -9.77 9.39
CA GLY A 92 -12.20 -10.15 8.37
C GLY A 92 -11.98 -9.08 7.30
N MET A 93 -13.05 -8.42 6.85
CA MET A 93 -12.96 -7.31 5.89
C MET A 93 -12.14 -6.12 6.40
N VAL A 94 -12.16 -5.85 7.71
CA VAL A 94 -11.34 -4.80 8.32
C VAL A 94 -9.87 -5.17 8.21
N ALA A 95 -9.52 -6.42 8.54
CA ALA A 95 -8.15 -6.90 8.43
C ALA A 95 -7.64 -6.85 6.98
N VAL A 96 -8.47 -7.31 6.02
CA VAL A 96 -8.14 -7.25 4.58
C VAL A 96 -7.89 -5.81 4.13
N TRP A 97 -8.80 -4.89 4.46
CA TRP A 97 -8.63 -3.48 4.11
C TRP A 97 -7.34 -2.90 4.70
N MET A 98 -7.06 -3.16 5.99
CA MET A 98 -5.87 -2.65 6.68
C MET A 98 -4.58 -3.18 6.06
N VAL A 99 -4.54 -4.47 5.73
CA VAL A 99 -3.37 -5.09 5.08
C VAL A 99 -3.15 -4.48 3.69
N LEU A 100 -4.18 -4.35 2.87
CA LEU A 100 -4.06 -3.78 1.54
C LEU A 100 -3.67 -2.30 1.58
N PHE A 101 -4.26 -1.52 2.50
CA PHE A 101 -3.92 -0.12 2.69
C PHE A 101 -2.47 0.07 3.16
N ALA A 102 -2.04 -0.70 4.16
CA ALA A 102 -0.66 -0.66 4.63
C ALA A 102 0.33 -1.09 3.53
N SER A 103 -0.03 -2.08 2.72
CA SER A 103 0.76 -2.51 1.56
C SER A 103 0.92 -1.37 0.55
N GLY A 104 -0.14 -0.60 0.28
CA GLY A 104 -0.07 0.59 -0.58
C GLY A 104 0.90 1.66 -0.11
N ILE A 105 1.17 1.76 1.20
CA ILE A 105 2.13 2.70 1.78
C ILE A 105 3.55 2.14 1.73
N VAL A 106 3.73 0.86 2.08
CA VAL A 106 5.06 0.25 2.27
C VAL A 106 5.68 -0.20 0.95
N MET A 107 4.88 -0.76 0.04
CA MET A 107 5.37 -1.40 -1.18
C MET A 107 6.08 -0.42 -2.14
N PRO A 108 5.60 0.82 -2.38
CA PRO A 108 6.31 1.75 -3.26
C PRO A 108 7.75 2.05 -2.82
N GLY A 109 7.97 2.26 -1.51
CA GLY A 109 9.31 2.48 -0.98
C GLY A 109 10.21 1.25 -1.08
N PHE A 110 9.65 0.06 -0.94
CA PHE A 110 10.38 -1.20 -1.12
C PHE A 110 10.79 -1.40 -2.59
N VAL A 111 9.86 -1.20 -3.53
CA VAL A 111 10.10 -1.31 -4.97
C VAL A 111 11.13 -0.29 -5.44
N ALA A 112 11.02 0.97 -5.02
CA ALA A 112 11.96 2.02 -5.37
C ALA A 112 13.39 1.72 -4.87
N ARG A 113 13.55 1.14 -3.67
CA ARG A 113 14.87 0.73 -3.18
C ARG A 113 15.47 -0.39 -4.02
N GLY A 114 14.68 -1.42 -4.35
CA GLY A 114 15.16 -2.54 -5.18
C GLY A 114 15.63 -2.09 -6.55
N ALA A 115 14.81 -1.28 -7.24
CA ALA A 115 15.16 -0.73 -8.56
C ALA A 115 16.46 0.09 -8.51
N ARG A 116 16.67 0.90 -7.46
CA ARG A 116 17.89 1.72 -7.31
C ARG A 116 19.14 0.90 -7.11
N THR A 117 19.08 -0.16 -6.30
CA THR A 117 20.24 -1.02 -6.09
C THR A 117 20.63 -1.80 -7.34
N GLU A 118 19.65 -2.15 -8.17
CA GLU A 118 19.88 -2.84 -9.45
C GLU A 118 20.56 -1.91 -10.45
N VAL A 119 20.00 -0.71 -10.66
CA VAL A 119 20.59 0.32 -11.54
C VAL A 119 21.98 0.73 -11.06
N ALA A 120 22.18 0.92 -9.76
CA ALA A 120 23.49 1.26 -9.22
C ALA A 120 24.52 0.15 -9.47
N CYS A 121 24.12 -1.12 -9.40
CA CYS A 121 25.02 -2.24 -9.65
C CYS A 121 25.43 -2.33 -11.14
N GLU A 122 24.51 -2.04 -12.05
CA GLU A 122 24.80 -1.92 -13.48
C GLU A 122 25.82 -0.79 -13.75
N LEU A 123 25.60 0.39 -13.17
CA LEU A 123 26.51 1.53 -13.30
C LEU A 123 27.91 1.25 -12.74
N VAL A 124 28.01 0.59 -11.57
CA VAL A 124 29.31 0.19 -11.01
C VAL A 124 30.05 -0.77 -11.95
N THR A 125 29.34 -1.73 -12.53
CA THR A 125 29.94 -2.67 -13.50
C THR A 125 30.47 -1.92 -14.72
N GLU A 126 29.69 -0.97 -15.26
CA GLU A 126 30.10 -0.17 -16.41
C GLU A 126 31.33 0.70 -16.10
N ILE A 127 31.35 1.39 -14.95
CA ILE A 127 32.47 2.23 -14.52
C ILE A 127 33.76 1.41 -14.43
N LEU A 128 33.71 0.26 -13.74
CA LEU A 128 34.88 -0.60 -13.57
C LEU A 128 35.40 -1.16 -14.91
N GLN A 129 34.49 -1.57 -15.81
CA GLN A 129 34.87 -2.13 -17.11
C GLN A 129 35.38 -1.08 -18.10
N ARG A 130 34.98 0.19 -17.95
CA ARG A 130 35.54 1.30 -18.72
C ARG A 130 37.00 1.57 -18.35
N GLU A 131 37.37 1.43 -17.08
CA GLU A 131 38.75 1.61 -16.61
C GLU A 131 39.61 0.38 -16.90
N ASP A 132 39.10 -0.82 -16.63
CA ASP A 132 39.77 -2.08 -16.89
C ASP A 132 38.76 -3.13 -17.38
N LYS A 133 38.91 -3.58 -18.63
CA LYS A 133 38.02 -4.59 -19.21
C LYS A 133 38.03 -5.93 -18.48
N ALA A 134 39.08 -6.21 -17.71
CA ALA A 134 39.18 -7.42 -16.88
C ALA A 134 38.54 -7.24 -15.49
N ALA A 135 38.01 -6.05 -15.18
CA ALA A 135 37.44 -5.77 -13.87
C ALA A 135 36.18 -6.63 -13.59
N PRO A 136 35.99 -7.05 -12.33
CA PRO A 136 34.86 -7.89 -11.94
C PRO A 136 33.53 -7.12 -12.02
N SER A 137 32.46 -7.82 -12.42
CA SER A 137 31.11 -7.25 -12.43
C SER A 137 30.52 -7.13 -11.03
N CYS A 138 29.65 -6.15 -10.78
CA CYS A 138 28.85 -6.08 -9.57
C CYS A 138 27.80 -7.21 -9.53
N LYS A 139 27.52 -7.70 -8.32
CA LYS A 139 26.54 -8.74 -8.00
C LYS A 139 25.47 -8.30 -7.00
N GLY A 140 25.69 -7.19 -6.30
CA GLY A 140 24.68 -6.60 -5.42
C GLY A 140 25.20 -5.34 -4.75
N VAL A 141 24.27 -4.50 -4.30
CA VAL A 141 24.56 -3.27 -3.57
C VAL A 141 23.86 -3.30 -2.22
N THR A 142 24.61 -3.05 -1.16
CA THR A 142 24.09 -2.90 0.21
C THR A 142 24.21 -1.44 0.63
N VAL A 143 23.09 -0.82 1.00
CA VAL A 143 23.08 0.54 1.57
C VAL A 143 23.59 0.48 3.02
N THR A 144 24.63 1.25 3.34
CA THR A 144 25.26 1.31 4.66
C THR A 144 24.86 2.55 5.45
N THR A 145 24.63 3.68 4.78
CA THR A 145 24.20 4.92 5.46
C THR A 145 23.30 5.74 4.58
N ASP A 146 22.12 6.09 5.10
CA ASP A 146 21.17 7.01 4.49
C ASP A 146 20.98 8.20 5.46
N PRO A 147 21.68 9.33 5.24
CA PRO A 147 21.55 10.54 6.03
C PRO A 147 20.27 11.36 5.70
N GLY A 148 19.44 10.92 4.75
CA GLY A 148 18.21 11.62 4.37
C GLY A 148 18.42 12.88 3.53
N THR A 149 19.62 13.11 2.99
CA THR A 149 19.98 14.31 2.22
C THR A 149 20.05 14.07 0.71
N GLY A 150 19.64 12.89 0.22
CA GLY A 150 19.73 12.50 -1.20
C GLY A 150 21.07 11.84 -1.59
N PHE A 151 22.01 11.74 -0.65
CA PHE A 151 23.29 11.04 -0.81
C PHE A 151 23.30 9.76 0.01
N VAL A 152 23.29 8.60 -0.63
CA VAL A 152 23.28 7.31 0.05
C VAL A 152 24.65 6.65 -0.09
N LYS A 153 25.28 6.29 1.04
CA LYS A 153 26.49 5.48 1.02
C LYS A 153 26.12 4.00 0.98
N GLY A 154 26.82 3.24 0.16
CA GLY A 154 26.64 1.81 0.01
C GLY A 154 27.93 1.06 -0.28
N ARG A 155 27.82 -0.27 -0.33
CA ARG A 155 28.88 -1.20 -0.72
C ARG A 155 28.40 -2.06 -1.87
N ALA A 156 29.16 -2.07 -2.96
CA ALA A 156 28.95 -2.97 -4.08
C ALA A 156 29.75 -4.26 -3.87
N LEU A 157 29.08 -5.41 -3.88
CA LEU A 157 29.71 -6.74 -3.89
C LEU A 157 30.03 -7.12 -5.33
N LEU A 158 31.29 -7.47 -5.60
CA LEU A 158 31.79 -7.82 -6.92
C LEU A 158 31.84 -9.34 -7.12
N SER A 159 31.93 -9.77 -8.38
CA SER A 159 31.97 -11.19 -8.77
C SER A 159 33.20 -11.95 -8.30
N ASP A 160 34.28 -11.25 -7.94
CA ASP A 160 35.48 -11.81 -7.30
C ASP A 160 35.35 -11.91 -5.77
N GLY A 161 34.20 -11.53 -5.21
CA GLY A 161 33.94 -11.50 -3.77
C GLY A 161 34.49 -10.27 -3.06
N SER A 162 35.12 -9.33 -3.78
CA SER A 162 35.57 -8.06 -3.19
C SER A 162 34.43 -7.06 -3.07
N GLU A 163 34.57 -6.11 -2.13
CA GLU A 163 33.61 -5.02 -1.93
C GLU A 163 34.22 -3.68 -2.35
N ARG A 164 33.39 -2.80 -2.91
CA ARG A 164 33.73 -1.39 -3.20
C ARG A 164 32.77 -0.45 -2.52
N GLU A 165 33.28 0.55 -1.84
CA GLU A 165 32.45 1.64 -1.33
C GLU A 165 31.97 2.51 -2.49
N ILE A 166 30.67 2.76 -2.50
CA ILE A 166 30.00 3.59 -3.51
C ILE A 166 29.15 4.64 -2.83
N THR A 167 29.02 5.78 -3.50
CA THR A 167 28.03 6.80 -3.16
C THR A 167 27.01 6.86 -4.28
N ILE A 168 25.73 6.82 -3.92
CA ILE A 168 24.59 6.88 -4.83
C ILE A 168 23.91 8.22 -4.58
N GLU A 169 23.82 9.06 -5.61
CA GLU A 169 23.12 10.35 -5.58
C GLU A 169 21.94 10.31 -6.55
N GLU A 170 20.76 10.74 -6.10
CA GLU A 170 19.61 10.99 -6.97
C GLU A 170 19.61 12.44 -7.45
N ARG A 171 19.72 12.64 -8.77
CA ARG A 171 19.49 13.93 -9.43
C ARG A 171 18.30 13.83 -10.37
N GLY A 172 17.12 14.18 -9.86
CA GLY A 172 15.88 14.13 -10.63
C GLY A 172 15.60 12.70 -11.11
N ASP A 173 15.58 12.50 -12.43
CA ASP A 173 15.35 11.19 -13.06
C ASP A 173 16.63 10.36 -13.27
N SER A 174 17.79 10.83 -12.80
CA SER A 174 19.08 10.16 -12.99
C SER A 174 19.71 9.71 -11.66
N VAL A 175 20.26 8.49 -11.68
CA VAL A 175 21.05 7.93 -10.58
C VAL A 175 22.52 8.10 -10.94
N GLU A 176 23.25 8.94 -10.20
CA GLU A 176 24.70 9.05 -10.33
C GLU A 176 25.37 8.15 -9.28
N VAL A 177 26.35 7.35 -9.71
CA VAL A 177 27.15 6.50 -8.83
C VAL A 177 28.60 6.92 -8.87
N GLN A 178 29.18 7.20 -7.71
CA GLN A 178 30.61 7.46 -7.57
C GLN A 178 31.25 6.31 -6.81
N VAL A 179 32.26 5.68 -7.42
CA VAL A 179 33.10 4.67 -6.78
C VAL A 179 34.21 5.38 -6.02
N LEU A 180 34.33 5.15 -4.72
CA LEU A 180 35.37 5.77 -3.93
C LEU A 180 36.73 5.09 -4.21
N PRO A 181 37.82 5.87 -4.37
CA PRO A 181 39.15 5.30 -4.52
C PRO A 181 39.55 4.53 -3.25
N ARG A 182 40.29 3.43 -3.47
CA ARG A 182 40.79 2.53 -2.42
C ARG A 182 41.76 3.23 -1.47
#